data_AF-A0A535KRA4-F1
#
_entry.id   AF-A0A535KRA4-F1
#
_cell.length_a   1.000
_cell.length_b   1.000
_cell.length_c   1.000
_cell.angle_alpha   90.00
_cell.angle_beta   90.00
_cell.angle_gamma   90.00
#
_symmetry.space_group_name_H-M   'P 1'
#
loop_
_entity.id
_entity.type
_entity.pdbx_description
1 polymer ?
#
loop_
_entity_poly.entity_id
_entity_poly.type
_entity_poly.pdbx_seq_one_letter_code
_entity_poly.pdbx_strand_id
1 'polypeptide(L)'
;MVGIVLVSHSFELARGLAALASQVAGDDVRVEPAGGGPDGTLGTTGDAVRNAITRADCGQGVVVLADLGSSVLTVRHLLDEGR
;
A
#
# COMPACT_ATOMS: atom_id res chain seq x y z
N MET A 1 8.60 -14.00 5.09
CA MET A 1 8.71 -13.37 3.77
C MET A 1 8.45 -11.87 3.89
N VAL A 2 8.86 -11.09 2.88
CA VAL A 2 8.60 -9.64 2.83
C VAL A 2 7.35 -9.41 1.96
N GLY A 3 6.36 -8.69 2.51
CA GLY A 3 5.16 -8.28 1.77
C GLY A 3 5.36 -6.96 1.01
N ILE A 4 4.46 -6.64 0.09
CA ILE A 4 4.48 -5.40 -0.70
C ILE A 4 3.14 -4.67 -0.50
N VAL A 5 3.21 -3.36 -0.26
CA VAL A 5 2.06 -2.46 -0.30
C VAL A 5 2.27 -1.41 -1.39
N LEU A 6 1.28 -1.29 -2.27
CA LEU A 6 1.26 -0.31 -3.36
C LEU A 6 0.31 0.82 -3.01
N VAL A 7 0.86 2.01 -2.76
CA VAL A 7 0.14 3.21 -2.33
C VAL A 7 -0.07 4.15 -3.51
N SER A 8 -1.32 4.49 -3.81
CA SER A 8 -1.64 5.47 -4.85
C SER A 8 -2.79 6.41 -4.47
N HIS A 9 -2.80 7.61 -5.06
CA HIS A 9 -3.98 8.49 -5.01
C HIS A 9 -5.21 7.84 -5.63
N SER A 10 -5.02 6.98 -6.65
CA SER A 10 -6.10 6.30 -7.34
C SER A 10 -6.28 4.90 -6.78
N PHE A 11 -7.48 4.63 -6.26
CA PHE A 11 -7.89 3.29 -5.86
C PHE A 11 -7.78 2.30 -7.02
N GLU A 12 -8.21 2.70 -8.22
CA GLU A 12 -8.19 1.85 -9.40
C GLU A 12 -6.77 1.49 -9.83
N LEU A 13 -5.84 2.46 -9.77
CA LEU A 13 -4.44 2.24 -10.09
C LEU A 13 -3.78 1.30 -9.08
N ALA A 14 -3.94 1.56 -7.78
CA ALA A 14 -3.39 0.70 -6.73
C ALA A 14 -3.90 -0.75 -6.88
N ARG A 15 -5.21 -0.92 -7.03
CA ARG A 15 -5.84 -2.24 -7.18
C ARG A 15 -5.39 -2.95 -8.46
N GLY A 16 -5.40 -2.25 -9.59
CA GLY A 16 -5.01 -2.82 -10.88
C GLY A 16 -3.55 -3.25 -10.90
N LEU A 17 -2.66 -2.41 -10.34
CA LEU A 17 -1.24 -2.74 -10.26
C LEU A 17 -0.98 -3.91 -9.30
N ALA A 18 -1.65 -3.96 -8.14
CA ALA A 18 -1.53 -5.08 -7.21
C ALA A 18 -1.99 -6.40 -7.85
N ALA A 19 -3.10 -6.38 -8.59
CA ALA A 19 -3.61 -7.55 -9.31
C ALA A 19 -2.61 -8.05 -10.36
N LEU A 20 -2.02 -7.15 -11.15
CA LEU A 20 -0.99 -7.51 -12.12
C LEU A 20 0.28 -8.03 -11.44
N ALA A 21 0.80 -7.31 -10.44
CA ALA A 21 2.02 -7.67 -9.74
C ALA A 21 1.91 -9.04 -9.04
N SER A 22 0.74 -9.36 -8.48
CA SER A 22 0.49 -10.66 -7.85
C SER A 22 0.63 -11.83 -8.83
N GLN A 23 0.26 -11.65 -10.10
CA GLN A 23 0.43 -12.70 -11.11
C GLN A 23 1.91 -12.97 -11.46
N VAL A 24 2.77 -11.95 -11.30
CA VAL A 24 4.21 -12.05 -11.57
C VAL A 24 4.97 -12.56 -10.35
N ALA A 25 4.57 -12.12 -9.15
CA ALA A 25 5.25 -12.44 -7.92
C ALA A 25 4.98 -13.87 -7.41
N GLY A 26 3.90 -14.51 -7.87
CA GLY A 26 3.49 -15.85 -7.43
C GLY A 26 2.85 -15.85 -6.04
N ASP A 27 2.50 -17.03 -5.54
CA ASP A 27 1.70 -17.20 -4.30
C ASP A 27 2.46 -16.85 -3.01
N ASP A 28 3.78 -16.75 -3.10
CA ASP A 28 4.64 -16.56 -1.95
C ASP A 28 4.66 -15.09 -1.48
N VAL A 29 4.46 -14.12 -2.38
CA VAL A 29 4.54 -12.68 -2.05
C VAL A 29 3.14 -12.05 -1.98
N ARG A 30 2.76 -11.56 -0.81
CA ARG A 30 1.54 -10.76 -0.66
C ARG A 30 1.73 -9.35 -1.23
N VAL A 31 0.91 -8.98 -2.21
CA VAL A 31 0.87 -7.63 -2.79
C VAL A 31 -0.47 -6.99 -2.49
N GLU A 32 -0.47 -5.96 -1.64
CA GLU A 32 -1.67 -5.31 -1.14
C GLU A 32 -1.81 -3.89 -1.68
N PRO A 33 -2.99 -3.52 -2.22
CA PRO A 33 -3.24 -2.14 -2.63
C PRO A 33 -3.65 -1.26 -1.44
N ALA A 34 -3.23 0.00 -1.49
CA ALA A 34 -3.76 1.10 -0.68
C ALA A 34 -3.93 2.32 -1.58
N GLY A 35 -5.13 2.89 -1.62
CA GLY A 35 -5.30 4.11 -2.41
C GLY A 35 -6.73 4.59 -2.48
N GLY A 36 -6.88 5.84 -2.92
CA GLY A 36 -8.13 6.55 -2.86
C GLY A 36 -8.25 7.39 -1.59
N GLY A 37 -8.85 8.57 -1.76
CA GLY A 37 -9.34 9.40 -0.69
C GLY A 37 -10.73 8.95 -0.23
N PRO A 38 -11.31 9.66 0.76
CA PRO A 38 -12.68 9.44 1.20
C PRO A 38 -13.65 9.45 0.02
N ASP A 39 -14.69 8.62 0.14
CA ASP A 39 -15.80 8.54 -0.82
C ASP A 39 -15.36 8.25 -2.27
N GLY A 40 -14.23 7.57 -2.45
CA GLY A 40 -13.72 7.17 -3.77
C GLY A 40 -13.01 8.29 -4.54
N THR A 41 -12.72 9.42 -3.88
CA THR A 41 -11.94 10.51 -4.48
C THR A 41 -10.48 10.11 -4.69
N LEU A 42 -9.71 10.94 -5.41
CA LEU A 42 -8.26 10.79 -5.44
C LEU A 42 -7.65 11.26 -4.12
N GLY A 43 -6.74 10.46 -3.58
CA GLY A 43 -6.06 10.77 -2.33
C GLY A 43 -5.47 9.54 -1.67
N THR A 44 -4.86 9.76 -0.51
CA THR A 44 -4.25 8.70 0.29
C THR A 44 -4.66 8.93 1.73
N THR A 45 -5.09 7.88 2.43
CA THR A 45 -5.45 7.94 3.85
C THR A 45 -4.53 7.04 4.67
N GLY A 46 -4.19 7.48 5.89
CA GLY A 46 -3.35 6.70 6.79
C GLY A 46 -3.98 5.34 7.12
N ASP A 47 -5.29 5.29 7.36
CA ASP A 47 -6.00 4.04 7.68
C ASP A 47 -5.94 3.01 6.54
N ALA A 48 -6.10 3.46 5.29
CA ALA A 48 -5.97 2.55 4.14
C ALA A 48 -4.56 1.94 4.06
N VAL A 49 -3.53 2.76 4.27
CA VAL A 49 -2.13 2.31 4.29
C VAL A 49 -1.88 1.36 5.46
N ARG A 50 -2.32 1.70 6.68
CA ARG A 50 -2.16 0.86 7.88
C ARG A 50 -2.77 -0.52 7.67
N ASN A 51 -4.02 -0.55 7.19
CA ASN A 51 -4.74 -1.79 6.95
C ASN A 51 -4.06 -2.64 5.86
N ALA A 52 -3.54 -2.02 4.80
CA ALA A 52 -2.79 -2.73 3.76
C ALA A 52 -1.48 -3.32 4.29
N ILE A 53 -0.74 -2.58 5.11
CA ILE A 53 0.47 -3.08 5.78
C ILE A 53 0.15 -4.29 6.65
N THR A 54 -0.92 -4.23 7.47
CA THR A 54 -1.34 -5.36 8.30
C THR A 54 -1.69 -6.61 7.47
N ARG A 55 -2.30 -6.46 6.29
CA ARG A 55 -2.61 -7.61 5.41
C ARG A 55 -1.37 -8.17 4.72
N ALA A 56 -0.42 -7.31 4.34
CA ALA A 56 0.82 -7.68 3.65
C ALA A 56 1.86 -8.30 4.59
N ASP A 57 1.83 -7.99 5.88
CA ASP A 57 2.83 -8.48 6.83
C ASP A 57 2.74 -10.01 7.01
N CYS A 58 3.85 -10.68 6.72
CA CYS A 58 4.04 -12.12 6.88
C CYS A 58 5.31 -12.44 7.70
N GLY A 59 5.68 -11.54 8.60
CA GLY A 59 6.65 -11.76 9.67
C GLY A 59 8.11 -11.42 9.32
N GLN A 60 8.42 -10.99 8.10
CA GLN A 60 9.74 -10.41 7.78
C GLN A 60 9.66 -8.97 7.26
N GLY A 61 8.55 -8.28 7.49
CA GLY A 61 8.36 -6.87 7.16
C GLY A 61 7.64 -6.64 5.83
N VAL A 62 7.48 -5.36 5.51
CA VAL A 62 6.67 -4.88 4.37
C VAL A 62 7.43 -3.77 3.63
N VAL A 63 7.51 -3.88 2.31
CA VAL A 63 7.97 -2.81 1.41
C VAL A 63 6.77 -1.99 0.98
N VAL A 64 6.82 -0.67 1.21
CA VAL A 64 5.76 0.26 0.79
C VAL A 64 6.25 1.10 -0.38
N LEU A 65 5.56 1.02 -1.51
CA LEU A 65 5.85 1.79 -2.73
C LEU A 65 4.73 2.80 -2.96
N ALA A 66 5.07 4.08 -3.09
CA ALA A 66 4.08 5.16 -3.22
C ALA A 66 4.26 5.95 -4.52
N ASP A 67 3.16 6.45 -5.09
CA ASP A 67 3.12 7.14 -6.38
C ASP A 67 3.66 8.59 -6.35
N LEU A 68 2.96 9.47 -5.64
CA LEU A 68 3.20 10.90 -5.59
C LEU A 68 3.75 11.31 -4.23
N GLY A 69 4.40 12.48 -4.19
CA GLY A 69 5.07 12.96 -2.98
C GLY A 69 4.17 13.04 -1.74
N SER A 70 2.90 13.42 -1.88
CA SER A 70 1.93 13.46 -0.77
C SER A 70 1.63 12.05 -0.21
N SER A 71 1.58 11.02 -1.04
CA SER A 71 1.45 9.63 -0.60
C SER A 71 2.69 9.22 0.21
N VAL A 72 3.89 9.58 -0.27
CA VAL A 72 5.15 9.31 0.45
C VAL A 72 5.17 9.98 1.82
N LEU A 73 4.75 11.25 1.92
CA LEU A 73 4.67 11.97 3.19
C LEU A 73 3.66 11.32 4.15
N THR A 74 2.50 10.89 3.63
CA THR A 74 1.48 10.18 4.41
C THR A 74 2.03 8.88 5.00
N VAL A 75 2.72 8.08 4.17
CA VAL A 75 3.35 6.83 4.60
C VAL A 75 4.43 7.10 5.65
N ARG A 76 5.30 8.10 5.42
CA ARG A 76 6.38 8.44 6.37
C ARG A 76 5.82 8.86 7.73
N HIS A 77 4.83 9.75 7.73
CA HIS A 77 4.18 10.20 8.97
C HIS A 77 3.60 9.02 9.75
N LEU A 78 2.88 8.12 9.07
CA LEU A 78 2.30 6.93 9.68
C LEU A 78 3.35 5.97 10.28
N LEU A 79 4.50 5.82 9.62
CA LEU A 79 5.59 4.97 10.12
C LEU A 79 6.35 5.62 11.27
N ASP A 80 6.47 6.94 11.27
CA ASP A 80 7.11 7.70 12.35
C ASP A 80 6.26 7.73 13.64
N GLU A 81 4.92 7.75 13.52
CA GLU A 81 4.00 7.64 14.67
C GLU A 81 4.05 6.27 15.37
N GLY A 82 4.49 5.23 14.67
CA GLY A 82 4.58 3.85 15.18
C GLY A 82 5.89 3.52 15.88
N ARG A 83 6.80 4.49 16.03
CA ARG A 83 8.15 4.32 16.58
C ARG A 83 8.31 5.04 17.90
#